data_AF-A0A7C3UN75-F1
#
_entry.id   AF-A0A7C3UN75-F1
#
_cell.length_a   1.000
_cell.length_b   1.000
_cell.length_c   1.000
_cell.angle_alpha   90.00
_cell.angle_beta   90.00
_cell.angle_gamma   90.00
#
_symmetry.space_group_name_H-M   'P 1'
#
loop_
_entity.id
_entity.type
_entity.pdbx_description
1 polymer ?
#
loop_
_entity_poly.entity_id
_entity_poly.type
_entity_poly.pdbx_seq_one_letter_code
_entity_poly.pdbx_strand_id
1 'polypeptide(L)'
;MELSKWGRDYGAALCLAPDRAGLPLADLTDAERACVTQVGTRAEEHLDAHFGVTVDPVVPPLARYRVTGPSGSDLGTLTFAGGAVNWCVPRDTGPTCGLVGYGHDGLAAALAMLRTLGLHTAPAADTTAPVV
;
A
#
# COMPACT_ATOMS: atom_id res chain seq x y z
N MET A 1 -18.74 11.06 9.66
CA MET A 1 -18.06 9.86 9.15
C MET A 1 -16.58 10.09 9.34
N GLU A 2 -15.91 9.29 10.15
CA GLU A 2 -14.45 9.39 10.28
C GLU A 2 -13.82 8.71 9.07
N LEU A 3 -12.86 9.38 8.41
CA LEU A 3 -12.07 8.79 7.31
C LEU A 3 -11.42 7.48 7.78
N SER A 4 -11.38 6.46 6.92
CA SER A 4 -10.52 5.31 7.14
C SER A 4 -9.03 5.72 7.08
N LYS A 5 -8.13 4.87 7.56
CA LYS A 5 -6.69 5.10 7.40
C LYS A 5 -6.32 5.23 5.92
N TRP A 6 -6.91 4.41 5.06
CA TRP A 6 -6.68 4.44 3.62
C TRP A 6 -7.08 5.79 3.01
N GLY A 7 -8.27 6.30 3.34
CA GLY A 7 -8.72 7.60 2.86
C GLY A 7 -7.76 8.71 3.30
N ARG A 8 -7.21 8.61 4.52
CA ARG A 8 -6.23 9.59 5.02
C ARG A 8 -4.92 9.51 4.26
N ASP A 9 -4.39 8.31 4.05
CA ASP A 9 -3.13 8.12 3.33
C ASP A 9 -3.25 8.55 1.87
N TYR A 10 -4.38 8.24 1.21
CA TYR A 10 -4.66 8.67 -0.16
C TYR A 10 -4.79 10.19 -0.26
N GLY A 11 -5.55 10.80 0.67
CA GLY A 11 -5.65 12.26 0.77
C GLY A 11 -4.30 12.92 1.01
N ALA A 12 -3.48 12.38 1.92
CA ALA A 12 -2.13 12.87 2.21
C ALA A 12 -1.22 12.81 0.98
N ALA A 13 -1.24 11.71 0.23
CA ALA A 13 -0.43 11.55 -0.97
C ALA A 13 -0.75 12.55 -2.08
N LEU A 14 -1.99 13.04 -2.18
CA LEU A 14 -2.42 13.97 -3.22
C LEU A 14 -2.40 15.44 -2.78
N CYS A 15 -2.58 15.70 -1.48
CA CYS A 15 -2.72 17.05 -0.95
C CYS A 15 -1.43 17.62 -0.34
N LEU A 16 -0.48 16.77 0.06
CA LEU A 16 0.70 17.20 0.82
C LEU A 16 1.96 17.10 -0.02
N ALA A 17 2.91 17.99 0.29
CA ALA A 17 4.27 17.82 -0.20
C ALA A 17 4.88 16.52 0.39
N PRO A 18 5.81 15.85 -0.32
CA PRO A 18 6.34 14.54 0.09
C PRO A 18 6.95 14.51 1.50
N ASP A 19 7.56 15.62 1.94
CA ASP A 19 8.14 15.79 3.26
C ASP A 19 7.10 15.95 4.38
N ARG A 20 5.84 16.23 4.02
CA ARG A 20 4.72 16.44 4.93
C ARG A 20 3.71 15.29 4.93
N ALA A 21 3.76 14.40 3.93
CA ALA A 21 2.82 13.28 3.77
C ALA A 21 2.84 12.26 4.93
N GLY A 22 3.93 12.20 5.70
CA GLY A 22 4.06 11.31 6.87
C GLY A 22 3.67 11.97 8.21
N LEU A 23 3.27 13.24 8.21
CA LEU A 23 2.91 13.94 9.46
C LEU A 23 1.54 13.47 9.98
N PRO A 24 1.37 13.39 11.31
CA PRO A 24 0.05 13.23 11.91
C PRO A 24 -0.93 14.33 11.46
N LEU A 25 -2.21 13.99 11.26
CA LEU A 25 -3.25 14.95 10.86
C LEU A 25 -3.33 16.18 11.80
N ALA A 26 -3.03 15.99 13.08
CA ALA A 26 -3.03 17.04 14.09
C ALA A 26 -1.97 18.13 13.83
N ASP A 27 -0.89 17.76 13.13
CA ASP A 27 0.26 18.61 12.83
C ASP A 27 0.16 19.28 11.45
N LEU A 28 -0.91 18.97 10.70
CA LEU A 28 -1.24 19.65 9.44
C LEU A 28 -1.94 20.97 9.71
N THR A 29 -1.71 21.93 8.81
CA THR A 29 -2.50 23.17 8.75
C THR A 29 -3.97 22.86 8.46
N ASP A 30 -4.88 23.78 8.79
CA ASP A 30 -6.31 23.58 8.55
C ASP A 30 -6.62 23.38 7.06
N ALA A 31 -5.90 24.06 6.16
CA ALA A 31 -6.07 23.92 4.71
C ALA A 31 -5.63 22.53 4.22
N GLU A 32 -4.49 22.04 4.71
CA GLU A 32 -4.00 20.70 4.42
C GLU A 32 -4.94 19.63 4.95
N ARG A 33 -5.39 19.78 6.20
CA ARG A 33 -6.33 18.86 6.84
C ARG A 33 -7.66 18.82 6.09
N ALA A 34 -8.17 19.97 5.65
CA ALA A 34 -9.37 20.06 4.83
C ALA A 34 -9.19 19.35 3.48
N CYS A 35 -8.06 19.53 2.81
CA CYS A 35 -7.76 18.85 1.54
C CYS A 35 -7.67 17.32 1.74
N VAL A 36 -6.88 16.85 2.69
CA VAL A 36 -6.70 15.42 2.98
C VAL A 36 -8.04 14.76 3.29
N THR A 37 -8.87 15.42 4.11
CA THR A 37 -10.21 14.94 4.44
C THR A 37 -11.10 14.89 3.20
N GLN A 38 -11.17 15.97 2.41
CA GLN A 38 -12.03 16.04 1.23
C GLN A 38 -11.65 15.02 0.16
N VAL A 39 -10.36 14.92 -0.17
CA VAL A 39 -9.86 13.98 -1.19
C VAL A 39 -10.01 12.54 -0.71
N GLY A 40 -9.69 12.25 0.54
CA GLY A 40 -9.89 10.93 1.13
C GLY A 40 -11.35 10.50 1.19
N THR A 41 -12.26 11.38 1.63
CA THR A 41 -13.72 11.09 1.64
C THR A 41 -14.22 10.81 0.22
N ARG A 42 -13.87 11.63 -0.76
CA ARG A 42 -14.31 11.41 -2.15
C ARG A 42 -13.78 10.10 -2.72
N ALA A 43 -12.56 9.72 -2.36
CA ALA A 43 -11.98 8.46 -2.78
C ALA A 43 -12.74 7.27 -2.17
N GLU A 44 -13.09 7.35 -0.88
CA GLU A 44 -13.90 6.32 -0.19
C GLU A 44 -15.32 6.22 -0.78
N GLU A 45 -15.98 7.35 -1.02
CA GLU A 45 -17.31 7.41 -1.65
C GLU A 45 -17.28 6.82 -3.07
N HIS A 46 -16.23 7.09 -3.84
CA HIS A 46 -16.08 6.54 -5.18
C HIS A 46 -15.85 5.02 -5.16
N LEU A 47 -15.07 4.53 -4.20
CA LEU A 47 -14.84 3.09 -4.03
C LEU A 47 -16.10 2.35 -3.62
N ASP A 48 -16.85 2.89 -2.66
CA ASP A 48 -18.11 2.32 -2.21
C ASP A 48 -19.14 2.28 -3.35
N ALA A 49 -19.30 3.40 -4.07
CA ALA A 49 -20.28 3.54 -5.15
C ALA A 49 -19.97 2.72 -6.42
N HIS A 50 -18.71 2.37 -6.70
CA HIS A 50 -18.34 1.68 -7.93
C HIS A 50 -17.93 0.22 -7.73
N PHE A 51 -17.41 -0.12 -6.56
CA PHE A 51 -16.90 -1.46 -6.29
C PHE A 51 -17.64 -2.16 -5.15
N GLY A 52 -18.56 -1.48 -4.45
CA GLY A 52 -19.27 -2.04 -3.30
C GLY A 52 -18.33 -2.42 -2.15
N VAL A 53 -17.13 -1.83 -2.13
CA VAL A 53 -16.10 -2.09 -1.14
C VAL A 53 -16.32 -1.14 0.02
N THR A 54 -16.94 -1.64 1.09
CA THR A 54 -16.93 -0.94 2.37
C THR A 54 -15.51 -0.98 2.92
N VAL A 55 -14.85 0.17 3.02
CA VAL A 55 -13.48 0.27 3.52
C VAL A 55 -13.48 -0.09 5.01
N ASP A 56 -13.21 -1.35 5.32
CA ASP A 56 -13.12 -1.86 6.69
C ASP A 56 -11.93 -1.16 7.41
N PRO A 57 -12.12 -0.56 8.59
CA PRO A 57 -11.06 0.11 9.36
C PRO A 57 -9.94 -0.83 9.84
N VAL A 58 -10.11 -2.15 9.71
CA VAL A 58 -9.06 -3.11 10.05
C VAL A 58 -8.07 -3.23 8.90
N VAL A 59 -7.03 -2.39 8.93
CA VAL A 59 -5.83 -2.60 8.11
C VAL A 59 -5.36 -4.03 8.37
N PRO A 60 -5.38 -4.94 7.38
CA PRO A 60 -4.87 -6.28 7.62
C PRO A 60 -3.39 -6.19 7.98
N PRO A 61 -2.90 -7.09 8.86
CA PRO A 61 -1.48 -7.13 9.21
C PRO A 61 -0.64 -7.21 7.94
N LEU A 62 0.59 -6.68 8.04
CA LEU A 62 1.62 -6.71 7.01
C LEU A 62 1.52 -7.98 6.14
N ALA A 63 1.05 -7.84 4.91
CA ALA A 63 1.00 -8.96 3.98
C ALA A 63 2.30 -8.97 3.18
N ARG A 64 3.01 -10.11 3.17
CA ARG A 64 4.23 -10.30 2.38
C ARG A 64 4.03 -11.47 1.43
N TYR A 65 4.36 -11.26 0.16
CA TYR A 65 4.32 -12.30 -0.87
C TYR A 65 5.71 -12.48 -1.44
N ARG A 66 6.29 -13.66 -1.28
CA ARG A 66 7.50 -14.04 -1.99
C ARG A 66 7.17 -14.22 -3.46
N VAL A 67 8.05 -13.72 -4.33
CA VAL A 67 7.85 -13.77 -5.76
C VAL A 67 9.00 -14.48 -6.44
N THR A 68 8.66 -15.54 -7.16
CA THR A 68 9.62 -16.41 -7.84
C THR A 68 9.40 -16.43 -9.33
N GLY A 69 10.50 -16.54 -10.08
CA GLY A 69 10.47 -16.70 -11.53
C GLY A 69 10.00 -18.10 -11.95
N PRO A 70 9.75 -18.30 -13.26
CA PRO A 70 9.33 -19.61 -13.80
C PRO A 70 10.33 -20.74 -13.53
N SER A 71 11.62 -20.41 -13.38
CA SER A 71 12.70 -21.35 -13.04
C SER A 71 12.85 -21.60 -11.54
N GLY A 72 12.01 -20.97 -10.70
CA GLY A 72 12.11 -21.03 -9.24
C GLY A 72 13.08 -20.03 -8.62
N SER A 73 13.71 -19.15 -9.41
CA SER A 73 14.60 -18.10 -8.89
C SER A 73 13.84 -17.11 -8.00
N ASP A 74 14.43 -16.71 -6.87
CA ASP A 74 13.88 -15.66 -6.01
C ASP A 74 14.06 -14.29 -6.66
N LEU A 75 12.96 -13.60 -6.91
CA LEU A 75 12.96 -12.28 -7.55
C LEU A 75 12.67 -11.15 -6.56
N GLY A 76 12.23 -11.49 -5.35
CA GLY A 76 11.95 -10.54 -4.29
C GLY A 76 10.63 -10.76 -3.58
N THR A 77 10.16 -9.69 -2.94
CA THR A 77 8.96 -9.71 -2.09
C THR A 77 8.07 -8.52 -2.40
N LEU A 78 6.78 -8.78 -2.61
CA LEU A 78 5.73 -7.77 -2.62
C LEU A 78 5.22 -7.60 -1.19
N THR A 79 5.20 -6.39 -0.66
CA THR A 79 4.73 -6.09 0.69
C THR A 79 3.54 -5.14 0.64
N PHE A 80 2.54 -5.40 1.48
CA PHE A 80 1.44 -4.47 1.75
C PHE A 80 1.50 -4.07 3.22
N ALA A 81 1.89 -2.83 3.46
CA ALA A 81 2.13 -2.29 4.79
C ALA A 81 1.52 -0.90 4.90
N GLY A 82 0.61 -0.72 5.88
CA GLY A 82 0.03 0.60 6.16
C GLY A 82 -0.65 1.25 4.96
N GLY A 83 -1.20 0.47 4.02
CA GLY A 83 -1.86 0.99 2.81
C GLY A 83 -0.95 1.16 1.59
N ALA A 84 0.37 1.03 1.73
CA ALA A 84 1.31 1.08 0.61
C ALA A 84 1.70 -0.32 0.15
N VAL A 85 1.80 -0.50 -1.16
CA VAL A 85 2.28 -1.72 -1.82
C VAL A 85 3.69 -1.46 -2.33
N ASN A 86 4.68 -2.20 -1.84
CA ASN A 86 6.07 -2.05 -2.26
C ASN A 86 6.60 -3.35 -2.86
N TRP A 87 7.45 -3.22 -3.87
CA TRP A 87 8.23 -4.32 -4.44
C TRP A 87 9.67 -4.22 -3.97
N CYS A 88 10.15 -5.22 -3.25
CA CYS A 88 11.49 -5.26 -2.68
C CYS A 88 12.34 -6.34 -3.36
N VAL A 89 13.42 -5.93 -4.03
CA VAL A 89 14.38 -6.84 -4.68
C VAL A 89 15.59 -7.04 -3.78
N PRO A 90 16.01 -8.28 -3.49
CA PRO A 90 17.23 -8.54 -2.73
C PRO A 90 18.48 -8.05 -3.49
N ARG A 91 19.41 -7.43 -2.75
CA ARG A 91 20.75 -7.06 -3.22
C ARG A 91 21.77 -7.42 -2.16
N ASP A 92 23.04 -7.48 -2.56
CA ASP A 92 24.18 -7.78 -1.67
C ASP A 92 24.30 -6.78 -0.50
N THR A 93 23.87 -5.54 -0.71
CA THR A 93 23.90 -4.45 0.30
C THR A 93 22.59 -4.28 1.06
N GLY A 94 21.59 -5.14 0.84
CA GLY A 94 20.25 -5.05 1.42
C GLY A 94 19.15 -4.85 0.38
N PRO A 95 17.88 -5.14 0.70
CA PRO A 95 16.79 -5.07 -0.26
C PRO A 95 16.54 -3.62 -0.72
N THR A 96 16.31 -3.44 -2.02
CA THR A 96 15.85 -2.16 -2.59
C THR A 96 14.35 -2.25 -2.83
N CYS A 97 13.59 -1.37 -2.18
CA CYS A 97 12.13 -1.34 -2.28
C CYS A 97 11.66 -0.13 -3.10
N GLY A 98 10.68 -0.37 -3.98
CA GLY A 98 9.98 0.68 -4.72
C GLY A 98 8.47 0.59 -4.49
N LEU A 99 7.81 1.74 -4.35
CA LEU A 99 6.35 1.84 -4.29
C LEU A 99 5.77 1.45 -5.66
N VAL A 100 4.78 0.54 -5.65
CA VAL A 100 4.09 0.07 -6.87
C VAL A 100 2.59 0.30 -6.83
N GLY A 101 2.02 0.67 -5.69
CA GLY A 101 0.60 1.00 -5.58
C GLY A 101 0.15 1.29 -4.16
N TYR A 102 -1.13 1.61 -4.03
CA TYR A 102 -1.79 1.87 -2.76
C TYR A 102 -3.06 1.04 -2.63
N GLY A 103 -3.42 0.70 -1.39
CA GLY A 103 -4.62 -0.03 -1.04
C GLY A 103 -4.64 -1.48 -1.56
N HIS A 104 -5.79 -2.11 -1.31
CA HIS A 104 -6.04 -3.48 -1.75
C HIS A 104 -6.07 -3.62 -3.27
N ASP A 105 -6.52 -2.58 -4.00
CA ASP A 105 -6.52 -2.59 -5.46
C ASP A 105 -5.11 -2.55 -6.04
N GLY A 106 -4.22 -1.73 -5.47
CA GLY A 106 -2.81 -1.72 -5.83
C GLY A 106 -2.16 -3.09 -5.60
N LEU A 107 -2.54 -3.77 -4.51
CA LEU A 107 -2.04 -5.10 -4.20
C LEU A 107 -2.59 -6.14 -5.20
N ALA A 108 -3.89 -6.12 -5.46
CA ALA A 108 -4.54 -7.04 -6.41
C ALA A 108 -4.01 -6.85 -7.83
N ALA A 109 -3.84 -5.60 -8.27
CA ALA A 109 -3.25 -5.26 -9.57
C ALA A 109 -1.81 -5.75 -9.68
N ALA A 110 -0.99 -5.53 -8.65
CA ALA A 110 0.39 -6.00 -8.62
C ALA A 110 0.45 -7.54 -8.70
N LEU A 111 -0.34 -8.26 -7.89
CA LEU A 111 -0.40 -9.73 -7.93
C LEU A 111 -0.87 -10.26 -9.29
N ALA A 112 -1.89 -9.65 -9.88
CA ALA A 112 -2.38 -10.02 -11.21
C ALA A 112 -1.32 -9.78 -12.31
N MET A 113 -0.59 -8.66 -12.25
CA MET A 113 0.46 -8.34 -13.19
C MET A 113 1.63 -9.33 -13.09
N LEU A 114 2.07 -9.66 -11.87
CA LEU A 114 3.12 -10.66 -11.63
C LEU A 114 2.72 -12.02 -12.22
N ARG A 115 1.48 -12.47 -11.99
CA ARG A 115 0.96 -13.70 -12.58
C ARG A 115 0.92 -13.66 -14.11
N THR A 116 0.55 -12.51 -14.69
CA THR A 116 0.52 -12.32 -16.15
C THR A 116 1.92 -12.38 -16.77
N LEU A 117 2.94 -11.92 -16.03
CA LEU A 117 4.35 -12.06 -16.40
C LEU A 117 4.91 -13.48 -16.18
N GLY A 118 4.07 -14.45 -15.78
CA GLY A 118 4.47 -15.83 -15.51
C GLY A 118 5.21 -16.00 -14.19
N LEU A 119 5.12 -15.02 -13.27
CA LEU A 119 5.75 -15.10 -11.96
C LEU A 119 4.81 -15.76 -10.95
N HIS A 120 5.38 -16.49 -10.02
CA HIS A 120 4.65 -17.16 -8.95
C HIS A 120 4.73 -16.32 -7.68
N THR A 121 3.59 -16.14 -7.01
CA THR A 121 3.50 -15.42 -5.74
C THR A 121 2.96 -16.36 -4.66
N ALA A 122 3.65 -16.46 -3.53
CA ALA A 122 3.20 -17.22 -2.37
C ALA A 122 3.30 -16.35 -1.11
N PRO A 123 2.38 -16.47 -0.13
CA PRO A 123 2.56 -15.85 1.17
C PRO A 123 3.96 -16.18 1.70
N ALA A 124 4.73 -15.16 2.08
CA ALA A 124 6.01 -15.37 2.72
C ALA A 124 5.73 -16.01 4.08
N ALA A 125 6.32 -17.18 4.35
CA ALA A 125 6.21 -17.82 5.65
C ALA A 125 6.69 -16.82 6.71
N ASP A 126 5.81 -16.55 7.66
CA ASP A 126 5.98 -15.55 8.70
C ASP A 126 7.34 -15.73 9.38
N THR A 127 8.26 -14.81 9.12
CA THR A 127 9.47 -14.67 9.92
C THR A 127 9.35 -13.32 10.62
N THR A 128 9.34 -13.44 11.94
CA THR A 128 9.31 -12.45 13.01
C THR A 128 10.45 -11.42 12.96
N ALA A 129 10.95 -11.07 11.77
CA ALA A 129 11.95 -10.05 11.61
C ALA A 129 11.30 -8.66 11.71
N PRO A 130 11.72 -7.82 12.68
CA PRO A 130 11.27 -6.45 12.80
C PRO A 130 11.71 -5.67 11.55
N VAL A 131 10.82 -4.84 11.04
CA VAL A 131 11.14 -3.87 9.99
C VAL A 131 11.79 -2.68 10.68
N VAL A 132 13.04 -2.38 10.31
CA VAL A 132 13.74 -1.12 10.63
C VAL A 132 13.22 -0.01 9.71
#